data_AF-A0A9D8GE20-F1
#
_entry.id   AF-A0A9D8GE20-F1
#
_cell.length_a   1.000
_cell.length_b   1.000
_cell.length_c   1.000
_cell.angle_alpha   90.00
_cell.angle_beta   90.00
_cell.angle_gamma   90.00
#
_symmetry.space_group_name_H-M   'P 1'
#
loop_
_entity.id
_entity.type
_entity.pdbx_description
1 polymer ?
#
loop_
_entity_poly.entity_id
_entity_poly.type
_entity_poly.pdbx_seq_one_letter_code
_entity_poly.pdbx_strand_id
1 'polypeptide(L)'
;MQKLPSGSWRFSATDLIHFLECEHLTALDRTHAEAPLDPVEDDAYAALIQAKGFEHEKAFARTLEEQGESFVDISRMSQNVESRFGATCEAMRAGTHIIYQGTLIEGDFLGHADFLRRVETPSALGPFSYELLDTKLARSPKAKFVIQLGMYCAMLKAIQGISPALMHVILGDGN
;
A
#
# COMPACT_ATOMS: atom_id res chain seq x y z
N MET A 1 -14.14 1.23 2.40
CA MET A 1 -14.61 0.24 1.41
C MET A 1 -15.33 0.98 0.31
N GLN A 2 -15.40 0.44 -0.90
CA GLN A 2 -16.01 1.13 -2.03
C GLN A 2 -16.93 0.20 -2.81
N LYS A 3 -18.12 0.69 -3.16
CA LYS A 3 -19.03 0.04 -4.11
C LYS A 3 -18.70 0.50 -5.52
N LEU A 4 -18.37 -0.44 -6.40
CA LEU A 4 -18.05 -0.15 -7.80
C LEU A 4 -19.32 0.02 -8.64
N PRO A 5 -19.26 0.70 -9.80
CA PRO A 5 -20.41 0.85 -10.70
C PRO A 5 -21.02 -0.48 -11.17
N SER A 6 -20.23 -1.55 -11.18
CA SER A 6 -20.67 -2.94 -11.45
C SER A 6 -21.55 -3.54 -10.36
N GLY A 7 -21.62 -2.92 -9.17
CA GLY A 7 -22.28 -3.47 -7.98
C GLY A 7 -21.38 -4.38 -7.12
N SER A 8 -20.16 -4.69 -7.57
CA SER A 8 -19.15 -5.38 -6.77
C SER A 8 -18.47 -4.44 -5.77
N TRP A 9 -17.72 -5.00 -4.83
CA TRP A 9 -17.06 -4.26 -3.75
C TRP A 9 -15.54 -4.24 -3.89
N ARG A 10 -14.93 -3.19 -3.36
CA ARG A 10 -13.48 -3.07 -3.16
C ARG A 10 -13.19 -2.83 -1.68
N PHE A 11 -12.23 -3.57 -1.15
CA PHE A 11 -11.78 -3.49 0.23
C PHE A 11 -10.31 -3.10 0.31
N SER A 12 -9.97 -2.28 1.29
CA SER A 12 -8.62 -1.83 1.61
C SER A 12 -8.11 -2.44 2.91
N ALA A 13 -6.82 -2.24 3.20
CA ALA A 13 -6.26 -2.62 4.51
C ALA A 13 -6.98 -1.91 5.66
N THR A 14 -7.37 -0.64 5.49
CA THR A 14 -8.14 0.12 6.47
C THR A 14 -9.46 -0.57 6.79
N ASP A 15 -10.16 -1.11 5.79
CA ASP A 15 -11.42 -1.83 6.00
C ASP A 15 -11.24 -3.09 6.84
N LEU A 16 -10.17 -3.84 6.57
CA LEU A 16 -9.83 -5.02 7.35
C LEU A 16 -9.46 -4.66 8.79
N ILE A 17 -8.70 -3.58 8.98
CA ILE A 17 -8.35 -3.07 10.31
C ILE A 17 -9.61 -2.63 11.07
N HIS A 18 -10.49 -1.85 10.43
CA HIS A 18 -11.75 -1.41 11.04
C HIS A 18 -12.63 -2.58 11.45
N PHE A 19 -12.72 -3.64 10.63
CA PHE A 19 -13.44 -4.86 10.98
C PHE A 19 -12.87 -5.56 12.22
N LEU A 20 -11.54 -5.63 12.33
CA LEU A 20 -10.87 -6.24 13.47
C LEU A 20 -10.92 -5.36 14.73
N GLU A 21 -11.05 -4.04 14.58
CA GLU A 21 -11.17 -3.10 15.69
C GLU A 21 -12.61 -3.00 16.21
N CYS A 22 -13.60 -2.90 15.33
CA CYS A 22 -15.00 -2.68 15.70
C CYS A 22 -15.98 -2.97 14.54
N GLU A 23 -16.85 -3.96 14.71
CA GLU A 23 -17.91 -4.28 13.74
C GLU A 23 -18.85 -3.10 13.46
N HIS A 24 -19.06 -2.21 14.43
CA HIS A 24 -19.87 -1.00 14.24
C HIS A 24 -19.23 -0.03 13.25
N LEU A 25 -17.90 0.10 13.27
CA LEU A 25 -17.16 0.96 12.35
C LEU A 25 -17.30 0.42 10.91
N THR A 26 -17.20 -0.89 10.72
CA THR A 26 -17.46 -1.52 9.41
C THR A 26 -18.89 -1.29 8.92
N ALA A 27 -19.89 -1.32 9.81
CA ALA A 27 -21.28 -1.01 9.44
C ALA A 27 -21.45 0.46 9.00
N LEU A 28 -20.77 1.39 9.66
CA LEU A 28 -20.74 2.80 9.27
C LEU A 28 -20.02 3.01 7.93
N ASP A 29 -18.86 2.39 7.73
CA ASP A 29 -18.11 2.43 6.48
C ASP A 29 -18.95 1.92 5.29
N ARG A 30 -19.69 0.83 5.51
CA ARG A 30 -20.62 0.31 4.52
C ARG A 30 -21.74 1.30 4.24
N THR A 31 -22.37 1.85 5.28
CA THR A 31 -23.47 2.80 5.13
C THR A 31 -23.01 4.01 4.33
N HIS A 32 -21.85 4.57 4.66
CA HIS A 32 -21.24 5.69 3.93
C HIS A 32 -20.96 5.35 2.46
N ALA A 33 -20.50 4.13 2.16
CA ALA A 33 -20.26 3.69 0.79
C ALA A 33 -21.53 3.50 -0.05
N GLU A 34 -22.68 3.20 0.57
CA GLU A 34 -23.97 3.05 -0.12
C GLU A 34 -24.76 4.37 -0.20
N ALA A 35 -24.67 5.18 0.85
CA ALA A 35 -25.29 6.49 0.98
C ALA A 35 -24.32 7.40 1.78
N PRO A 36 -23.59 8.32 1.11
CA PRO A 36 -22.59 9.15 1.75
C PRO A 36 -23.14 9.85 3.00
N LEU A 37 -22.55 9.51 4.14
CA LEU A 37 -22.77 10.20 5.40
C LEU A 37 -21.95 11.49 5.42
N ASP A 38 -22.46 12.53 6.09
CA ASP A 38 -21.68 13.75 6.32
C ASP A 38 -20.44 13.41 7.14
N PRO A 39 -19.23 13.61 6.59
CA PRO A 39 -18.01 13.34 7.33
C PRO A 39 -17.90 14.35 8.47
N VAL A 40 -17.43 13.87 9.62
CA VAL A 40 -16.87 14.79 10.63
C VAL A 40 -15.54 15.29 10.04
N GLU A 41 -15.37 16.61 9.96
CA GLU A 41 -14.09 17.17 9.52
C GLU A 41 -12.98 16.69 10.45
N ASP A 42 -11.88 16.22 9.85
CA ASP A 42 -10.66 15.95 10.60
C ASP A 42 -10.22 17.22 11.34
N ASP A 43 -9.87 17.07 12.62
CA ASP A 43 -9.30 18.20 13.34
C ASP A 43 -7.95 18.61 12.72
N ALA A 44 -7.53 19.86 12.98
CA ALA A 44 -6.29 20.40 12.43
C ALA A 44 -5.05 19.56 12.82
N TYR A 45 -5.14 18.77 13.90
CA TYR A 45 -4.06 17.92 14.37
C TYR A 45 -3.96 16.63 13.54
N ALA A 46 -5.09 16.00 13.22
CA ALA A 46 -5.16 14.85 12.31
C ALA A 46 -4.64 15.20 10.91
N ALA A 47 -5.05 16.35 10.37
CA ALA A 47 -4.55 16.86 9.09
C ALA A 47 -3.02 17.09 9.12
N LEU A 48 -2.49 17.63 10.22
CA LEU A 48 -1.04 17.82 10.40
C LEU A 48 -0.29 16.48 10.44
N ILE A 49 -0.81 15.48 11.16
CA ILE A 49 -0.21 14.14 11.22
C ILE A 49 -0.16 13.51 9.82
N GLN A 50 -1.24 13.62 9.05
CA GLN A 50 -1.29 13.09 7.69
C GLN A 50 -0.26 13.77 6.78
N ALA A 51 -0.19 15.11 6.80
CA ALA A 51 0.78 15.87 6.02
C ALA A 51 2.22 15.47 6.36
N LYS A 52 2.54 15.31 7.65
CA LYS A 52 3.85 14.83 8.11
C LYS A 52 4.16 13.42 7.63
N GLY A 53 3.14 12.56 7.53
CA GLY A 53 3.28 11.21 6.98
C GLY A 53 3.73 11.24 5.53
N PHE A 54 3.06 12.03 4.70
CA PHE A 54 3.44 12.20 3.29
C PHE A 54 4.82 12.85 3.11
N GLU A 55 5.20 13.78 3.99
CA GLU A 55 6.55 14.37 3.98
C GLU A 55 7.62 13.32 4.27
N HIS A 56 7.39 12.44 5.25
CA HIS A 56 8.31 11.38 5.64
C HIS A 56 8.47 10.34 4.52
N GLU A 57 7.35 9.88 3.96
CA GLU A 57 7.35 8.95 2.82
C GLU A 57 8.12 9.53 1.62
N LYS A 58 7.86 10.79 1.25
CA LYS A 58 8.59 11.48 0.16
C LYS A 58 10.06 11.71 0.46
N ALA A 59 10.42 11.93 1.73
CA ALA A 59 11.83 12.04 2.12
C ALA A 59 12.54 10.69 1.90
N PHE A 60 11.93 9.59 2.31
CA PHE A 60 12.47 8.26 2.09
C PHE A 60 12.55 7.89 0.59
N ALA A 61 11.51 8.24 -0.19
CA ALA A 61 11.52 8.04 -1.64
C ALA A 61 12.72 8.74 -2.32
N ARG A 62 13.01 9.99 -1.92
CA ARG A 62 14.18 10.73 -2.44
C ARG A 62 15.50 10.03 -2.10
N THR A 63 15.65 9.52 -0.87
CA THR A 63 16.84 8.76 -0.49
C THR A 63 17.03 7.51 -1.34
N LEU A 64 15.96 6.78 -1.66
CA LEU A 64 16.03 5.60 -2.53
C LEU A 64 16.33 5.96 -3.99
N GLU A 65 15.76 7.05 -4.50
CA GLU A 65 16.02 7.55 -5.85
C GLU A 65 17.48 8.01 -6.01
N GLU A 66 18.06 8.65 -4.98
CA GLU A 66 19.45 9.13 -4.98
C GLU A 66 20.50 8.01 -4.88
N GLN A 67 20.13 6.81 -4.42
CA GLN A 67 21.05 5.66 -4.35
C GLN A 67 21.46 5.11 -5.73
N GLY A 68 20.85 5.62 -6.82
CA GLY A 68 21.23 5.30 -8.19
C GLY A 68 20.71 3.95 -8.70
N GLU A 69 19.85 3.29 -7.93
CA GLU A 69 19.10 2.13 -8.39
C GLU A 69 17.93 2.57 -9.30
N SER A 70 17.42 1.66 -10.13
CA SER A 70 16.27 1.98 -10.98
C SER A 70 15.01 2.20 -10.13
N PHE A 71 14.39 3.36 -10.31
CA PHE A 71 13.25 3.84 -9.52
C PHE A 71 12.08 4.19 -10.43
N VAL A 72 10.84 3.88 -10.03
CA VAL A 72 9.63 4.33 -10.71
C VAL A 72 8.55 4.75 -9.72
N ASP A 73 7.91 5.89 -9.99
CA ASP A 73 6.78 6.43 -9.21
C ASP A 73 5.46 6.12 -9.94
N ILE A 74 4.74 5.10 -9.47
CA ILE A 74 3.47 4.66 -10.06
C ILE A 74 2.36 5.71 -9.84
N SER A 75 2.43 6.52 -8.79
CA SER A 75 1.41 7.55 -8.49
C SER A 75 1.33 8.63 -9.57
N ARG A 76 2.41 8.84 -10.33
CA ARG A 76 2.48 9.82 -11.42
C ARG A 76 1.99 9.28 -12.77
N MET A 77 1.76 7.98 -12.89
CA MET A 77 1.49 7.34 -14.19
C MET A 77 0.02 7.42 -14.61
N SER A 78 -0.91 7.30 -13.66
CA SER A 78 -2.34 7.37 -13.94
C SER A 78 -3.16 7.65 -12.69
N GLN A 79 -4.34 8.22 -12.85
CA GLN A 79 -5.35 8.32 -11.78
C GLN A 79 -6.27 7.09 -11.75
N ASN A 80 -6.28 6.26 -12.80
CA ASN A 80 -7.08 5.06 -12.85
C ASN A 80 -6.36 3.88 -12.16
N VAL A 81 -7.07 3.18 -11.29
CA VAL A 81 -6.51 2.13 -10.43
C VAL A 81 -6.03 0.92 -11.24
N GLU A 82 -6.79 0.49 -12.25
CA GLU A 82 -6.43 -0.64 -13.11
C GLU A 82 -5.16 -0.35 -13.92
N SER A 83 -5.04 0.89 -14.43
CA SER A 83 -3.83 1.37 -15.10
C SER A 83 -2.62 1.37 -14.16
N ARG A 84 -2.77 1.82 -12.92
CA ARG A 84 -1.70 1.79 -11.91
C ARG A 84 -1.28 0.38 -11.54
N PHE A 85 -2.23 -0.55 -11.41
CA PHE A 85 -1.94 -1.97 -11.17
C PHE A 85 -1.16 -2.59 -12.34
N GLY A 86 -1.59 -2.31 -13.58
CA GLY A 86 -0.87 -2.73 -14.79
C GLY A 86 0.57 -2.21 -14.80
N ALA A 87 0.76 -0.92 -14.57
CA ALA A 87 2.09 -0.29 -14.48
C ALA A 87 2.96 -0.88 -13.36
N THR A 88 2.36 -1.21 -12.20
CA THR A 88 3.06 -1.89 -11.11
C THR A 88 3.56 -3.26 -11.55
N CYS A 89 2.69 -4.06 -12.20
CA CYS A 89 3.05 -5.37 -12.71
C CYS A 89 4.13 -5.30 -13.81
N GLU A 90 4.07 -4.30 -14.68
CA GLU A 90 5.08 -4.07 -15.72
C GLU A 90 6.43 -3.71 -15.13
N ALA A 91 6.49 -2.78 -14.16
CA ALA A 91 7.71 -2.43 -13.45
C ALA A 91 8.30 -3.63 -12.70
N MET A 92 7.44 -4.45 -12.07
CA MET A 92 7.87 -5.70 -11.43
C MET A 92 8.47 -6.67 -12.44
N ARG A 93 7.85 -6.89 -13.60
CA ARG A 93 8.41 -7.77 -14.64
C ARG A 93 9.70 -7.23 -15.25
N ALA A 94 9.85 -5.91 -15.34
CA ALA A 94 11.07 -5.26 -15.78
C ALA A 94 12.23 -5.38 -14.78
N GLY A 95 11.94 -5.80 -13.53
CA GLY A 95 12.94 -5.93 -12.49
C GLY A 95 13.46 -4.60 -11.97
N THR A 96 12.61 -3.55 -12.02
CA THR A 96 12.91 -2.23 -11.42
C THR A 96 13.25 -2.41 -9.94
N HIS A 97 14.34 -1.79 -9.48
CA HIS A 97 14.84 -2.01 -8.13
C HIS A 97 13.89 -1.48 -7.06
N ILE A 98 13.36 -0.27 -7.26
CA ILE A 98 12.39 0.36 -6.36
C ILE A 98 11.14 0.81 -7.14
N ILE A 99 9.99 0.32 -6.71
CA ILE A 99 8.69 0.73 -7.23
C ILE A 99 7.97 1.48 -6.12
N TYR A 100 7.81 2.79 -6.28
CA TYR A 100 7.15 3.67 -5.34
C TYR A 100 5.65 3.80 -5.65
N GLN A 101 4.83 3.79 -4.60
CA GLN A 101 3.37 3.87 -4.68
C GLN A 101 2.73 2.75 -5.53
N GLY A 102 3.30 1.55 -5.40
CA GLY A 102 2.89 0.33 -6.10
C GLY A 102 1.45 -0.04 -5.77
N THR A 103 0.65 -0.31 -6.80
CA THR A 103 -0.75 -0.71 -6.65
C THR A 103 -0.89 -2.21 -6.78
N LEU A 104 -1.53 -2.84 -5.79
CA LEU A 104 -1.77 -4.27 -5.72
C LEU A 104 -3.28 -4.53 -5.76
N ILE A 105 -3.70 -5.53 -6.54
CA ILE A 105 -5.09 -5.98 -6.62
C ILE A 105 -5.09 -7.50 -6.53
N GLU A 106 -5.94 -8.05 -5.66
CA GLU A 106 -6.19 -9.49 -5.57
C GLU A 106 -7.65 -9.72 -5.15
N GLY A 107 -8.44 -10.34 -6.02
CA GLY A 107 -9.89 -10.43 -5.85
C GLY A 107 -10.53 -9.06 -5.64
N ASP A 108 -11.30 -8.93 -4.56
CA ASP A 108 -11.97 -7.68 -4.17
C ASP A 108 -11.08 -6.72 -3.38
N PHE A 109 -9.81 -7.08 -3.14
CA PHE A 109 -8.90 -6.27 -2.35
C PHE A 109 -8.06 -5.33 -3.22
N LEU A 110 -7.84 -4.11 -2.72
CA LEU A 110 -6.98 -3.08 -3.28
C LEU A 110 -6.00 -2.58 -2.22
N GLY A 111 -4.72 -2.53 -2.58
CA GLY A 111 -3.65 -1.99 -1.76
C GLY A 111 -2.78 -1.00 -2.51
N HIS A 112 -2.32 0.02 -1.80
CA HIS A 112 -1.23 0.89 -2.25
C HIS A 112 -0.06 0.69 -1.30
N ALA A 113 0.95 -0.02 -1.76
CA ALA A 113 2.20 -0.19 -1.05
C ALA A 113 3.05 1.06 -1.24
N ASP A 114 3.61 1.60 -0.16
CA ASP A 114 4.53 2.74 -0.24
C ASP A 114 5.70 2.37 -1.16
N PHE A 115 6.36 1.23 -0.93
CA PHE A 115 7.42 0.74 -1.81
C PHE A 115 7.40 -0.78 -1.98
N LEU A 116 7.76 -1.22 -3.19
CA LEU A 116 8.21 -2.58 -3.47
C LEU A 116 9.69 -2.53 -3.81
N ARG A 117 10.51 -3.28 -3.06
CA ARG A 117 11.95 -3.40 -3.30
C ARG A 117 12.28 -4.77 -3.88
N ARG A 118 13.02 -4.77 -4.98
CA ARG A 118 13.52 -5.99 -5.59
C ARG A 118 14.54 -6.69 -4.67
N VAL A 119 14.45 -8.01 -4.59
CA VAL A 119 15.43 -8.89 -3.95
C VAL A 119 15.78 -10.04 -4.90
N GLU A 120 17.02 -10.54 -4.83
CA GLU A 120 17.53 -11.59 -5.72
C GLU A 120 17.09 -13.00 -5.26
N THR A 121 15.81 -13.16 -4.97
CA THR A 121 15.16 -14.45 -4.70
C THR A 121 14.27 -14.82 -5.90
N PRO A 122 14.53 -15.93 -6.60
CA PRO A 122 13.78 -16.33 -7.79
C PRO A 122 12.27 -16.48 -7.57
N SER A 123 11.48 -16.12 -8.57
CA SER A 123 10.01 -16.14 -8.52
C SER A 123 9.38 -16.31 -9.90
N ALA A 124 8.05 -16.16 -10.01
CA ALA A 124 7.36 -16.13 -11.29
C ALA A 124 7.76 -14.94 -12.19
N LEU A 125 8.48 -13.94 -11.63
CA LEU A 125 9.01 -12.79 -12.35
C LEU A 125 10.39 -13.04 -12.97
N GLY A 126 11.04 -14.17 -12.65
CA GLY A 126 12.40 -14.50 -13.10
C GLY A 126 13.38 -14.68 -11.94
N PRO A 127 14.63 -14.20 -12.04
CA PRO A 127 15.67 -14.44 -11.03
C PRO A 127 15.50 -13.62 -9.73
N PHE A 128 14.45 -12.81 -9.62
CA PHE A 128 14.20 -11.91 -8.51
C PHE A 128 12.72 -11.95 -8.06
N SER A 129 12.44 -11.31 -6.94
CA SER A 129 11.10 -11.07 -6.36
C SER A 129 11.09 -9.71 -5.66
N TYR A 130 9.99 -9.38 -4.99
CA TYR A 130 9.80 -8.12 -4.29
C TYR A 130 9.42 -8.32 -2.83
N GLU A 131 9.90 -7.41 -2.00
CA GLU A 131 9.51 -7.21 -0.60
C GLU A 131 8.86 -5.84 -0.42
N LEU A 132 8.03 -5.72 0.62
CA LEU A 132 7.31 -4.48 0.95
C LEU A 132 8.11 -3.64 1.93
N LEU A 133 8.19 -2.33 1.66
CA LEU A 133 8.62 -1.33 2.65
C LEU A 133 7.46 -0.36 2.87
N ASP A 134 7.06 -0.19 4.12
CA ASP A 134 5.95 0.67 4.56
C ASP A 134 6.51 1.73 5.50
N THR A 135 6.36 3.01 5.13
CA THR A 135 6.87 4.13 5.91
C THR A 135 5.84 4.59 6.91
N LYS A 136 6.27 4.85 8.14
CA LYS A 136 5.38 5.26 9.24
C LYS A 136 6.04 6.29 10.13
N LEU A 137 5.33 7.39 10.41
CA LEU A 137 5.74 8.35 11.44
C LEU A 137 5.84 7.74 12.85
N ALA A 138 5.17 6.61 13.07
CA ALA A 138 5.24 5.93 14.36
C ALA A 138 6.70 5.59 14.70
N ARG A 139 7.04 5.68 15.98
CA ARG A 139 8.37 5.31 16.50
C ARG A 139 8.41 3.88 17.05
N SER A 140 7.31 3.14 16.85
CA SER A 140 7.19 1.74 17.24
C SER A 140 6.21 1.02 16.32
N PRO A 141 6.41 -0.29 16.09
CA PRO A 141 5.46 -1.11 15.34
C PRO A 141 4.10 -1.14 16.05
N LYS A 142 3.01 -1.15 15.26
CA LYS A 142 1.64 -1.33 15.75
C LYS A 142 1.01 -2.52 15.04
N ALA A 143 0.12 -3.24 15.73
CA ALA A 143 -0.58 -4.41 15.18
C ALA A 143 -1.26 -4.10 13.83
N LYS A 144 -1.87 -2.92 13.68
CA LYS A 144 -2.50 -2.49 12.43
C LYS A 144 -1.55 -2.41 11.23
N PHE A 145 -0.27 -2.06 11.44
CA PHE A 145 0.72 -2.04 10.36
C PHE A 145 1.06 -3.46 9.90
N VAL A 146 1.14 -4.40 10.85
CA VAL A 146 1.38 -5.82 10.56
C VAL A 146 0.22 -6.43 9.79
N ILE A 147 -1.03 -6.11 10.16
CA ILE A 147 -2.23 -6.57 9.44
C ILE A 147 -2.25 -6.03 8.01
N GLN A 148 -2.01 -4.73 7.83
CA GLN A 148 -1.91 -4.10 6.51
C GLN A 148 -0.83 -4.76 5.65
N LEU A 149 0.40 -4.89 6.18
CA LEU A 149 1.49 -5.53 5.45
C LEU A 149 1.23 -7.00 5.16
N GLY A 150 0.59 -7.73 6.08
CA GLY A 150 0.19 -9.12 5.87
C GLY A 150 -0.79 -9.26 4.69
N MET A 151 -1.77 -8.37 4.59
CA MET A 151 -2.66 -8.29 3.43
C MET A 151 -1.86 -8.02 2.16
N TYR A 152 -0.98 -7.02 2.14
CA TYR A 152 -0.18 -6.70 0.96
C TYR A 152 0.77 -7.83 0.56
N CYS A 153 1.35 -8.57 1.51
CA CYS A 153 2.16 -9.76 1.24
C CYS A 153 1.34 -10.84 0.51
N ALA A 154 0.07 -11.05 0.89
CA ALA A 154 -0.80 -12.00 0.21
C ALA A 154 -1.10 -11.58 -1.23
N MET A 155 -1.37 -10.28 -1.45
CA MET A 155 -1.60 -9.72 -2.79
C MET A 155 -0.33 -9.80 -3.66
N LEU A 156 0.82 -9.47 -3.08
CA LEU A 156 2.11 -9.53 -3.78
C LEU A 156 2.47 -10.97 -4.17
N LYS A 157 2.20 -11.94 -3.30
CA LYS A 157 2.35 -13.36 -3.59
C LYS A 157 1.53 -13.79 -4.81
N ALA A 158 0.31 -13.28 -4.98
CA ALA A 158 -0.51 -13.63 -6.14
C ALA A 158 0.14 -13.18 -7.46
N ILE A 159 0.92 -12.08 -7.45
CA ILE A 159 1.63 -11.56 -8.63
C ILE A 159 2.93 -12.34 -8.90
N GLN A 160 3.76 -12.55 -7.87
CA GLN A 160 5.11 -13.11 -8.04
C GLN A 160 5.20 -14.63 -7.77
N GLY A 161 4.12 -15.27 -7.32
CA GLY A 161 4.03 -16.71 -7.07
C GLY A 161 4.63 -17.19 -5.74
N ILE A 162 5.37 -16.33 -5.03
CA ILE A 162 5.97 -16.66 -3.72
C ILE A 162 5.66 -15.59 -2.68
N SER A 163 5.51 -16.02 -1.42
CA SER A 163 5.42 -15.08 -0.31
C SER A 163 6.73 -14.31 -0.16
N PRO A 164 6.71 -12.99 0.09
CA PRO A 164 7.90 -12.26 0.51
C PRO A 164 8.51 -12.91 1.75
N ALA A 165 9.85 -12.97 1.81
CA ALA A 165 10.55 -13.50 2.98
C ALA A 165 10.47 -12.52 4.16
N LEU A 166 10.56 -11.22 3.86
CA LEU A 166 10.46 -10.13 4.82
C LEU A 166 9.45 -9.07 4.37
N MET A 167 8.98 -8.31 5.36
CA MET A 167 8.26 -7.05 5.19
C MET A 167 8.87 -6.04 6.16
N HIS A 168 9.03 -4.80 5.72
CA HIS A 168 9.79 -3.78 6.44
C HIS A 168 8.89 -2.62 6.82
N VAL A 169 8.92 -2.23 8.09
CA VAL A 169 8.31 -0.98 8.56
C VAL A 169 9.44 0.01 8.80
N ILE A 170 9.46 1.09 8.05
CA ILE A 170 10.45 2.16 8.20
C ILE A 170 9.87 3.21 9.13
N LEU A 171 10.45 3.35 10.33
CA LEU A 171 9.92 4.21 11.38
C LEU A 171 10.43 5.65 11.25
N GLY A 172 9.73 6.58 11.91
CA GLY A 172 10.00 8.02 11.84
C GLY A 172 11.38 8.46 12.36
N ASP A 173 12.16 7.56 12.97
CA ASP A 173 13.55 7.79 13.40
C ASP A 173 14.60 7.22 12.42
N GLY A 174 14.16 6.67 11.28
CA GLY A 174 15.03 6.14 10.23
C GLY A 174 15.54 4.72 10.47
N ASN A 175 15.02 4.02 11.48
CA ASN A 175 15.28 2.60 11.73
C ASN A 175 14.17 1.68 11.18
#